data_AF-A0A3B4AIM3-F1
#
_entry.id   AF-A0A3B4AIM3-F1
#
_cell.length_a   1.000
_cell.length_b   1.000
_cell.length_c   1.000
_cell.angle_alpha   90.00
_cell.angle_beta   90.00
_cell.angle_gamma   90.00
#
_symmetry.space_group_name_H-M   'P 1'
#
loop_
_entity.id
_entity.type
_entity.pdbx_description
1 polymer ?
#
loop_
_entity_poly.entity_id
_entity_poly.type
_entity_poly.pdbx_seq_one_letter_code
_entity_poly.pdbx_strand_id
1 'polypeptide(L)'
;MEEAHCDRTEFLISYPLNIDEINLIPGSLGRIRPRDPKSPTYDPRVVVANLTCKMPTQHFKPYLKQHLPKRLHYANNRRIEDVHLLMERKWHVAKKMREIEKLRTRCLFNGDHGFDNKINSMRTIFIGHGPSFKFRKMVPEFENIELYNVMCDLLDLSPAPNNGTYGSLNDMLRNPPFSPVQPEEVTSPTPPLDPYAIDSYDLGCSCDDENKVEETIVPFNTSHLPFGRPAVLFHTHYSLLHHMEFISGYSRELALPLWASYTIPAQGDMSLSDPPSSHTCLRADPRVSPIHSQSCSIYHQHQQLSYGFLFPPGTSRVWGYLQGVLFRRYAEENNGVNILVGPVFDHNHDGLRDTVEQIREYTSEAPPLPSHMFTVVSSCAEFNTTVDECEEQIELLSFILPIREDNTEACNSGEPESQWVEDILQMHTARVRDIEILTGLDLFRSTNLTQVQVLKLKTHMHTFELDD
;
A
#
# COMPACT_ATOMS: atom_id res chain seq x y z
N MET A 1 -8.02 15.47 -20.10
CA MET A 1 -6.97 15.90 -21.04
C MET A 1 -6.12 16.94 -20.33
N GLU A 2 -4.79 16.83 -20.37
CA GLU A 2 -3.87 17.77 -19.73
C GLU A 2 -3.26 18.74 -20.76
N GLU A 3 -2.93 19.95 -20.32
CA GLU A 3 -2.15 20.89 -21.12
C GLU A 3 -0.70 20.41 -21.26
N ALA A 4 -0.26 20.09 -22.47
CA ALA A 4 1.09 19.59 -22.74
C ALA A 4 1.70 20.34 -23.94
N HIS A 5 2.97 20.71 -23.84
CA HIS A 5 3.65 21.46 -24.89
C HIS A 5 5.10 20.97 -25.05
N CYS A 6 5.66 21.09 -26.25
CA CYS A 6 7.00 20.60 -26.58
C CYS A 6 8.10 21.26 -25.75
N ASP A 7 7.87 22.48 -25.25
CA ASP A 7 8.82 23.20 -24.38
C ASP A 7 8.98 22.53 -23.01
N ARG A 8 8.00 21.70 -22.60
CA ARG A 8 8.04 20.90 -21.38
C ARG A 8 8.40 19.45 -21.72
N THR A 9 9.59 19.26 -22.28
CA THR A 9 10.11 17.92 -22.60
C THR A 9 11.48 17.66 -21.97
N GLU A 10 11.55 16.58 -21.20
CA GLU A 10 12.78 15.99 -20.69
C GLU A 10 13.43 15.14 -21.78
N PHE A 11 14.73 15.34 -22.00
CA PHE A 11 15.48 14.59 -23.02
C PHE A 11 16.49 13.66 -22.36
N LEU A 12 16.36 12.35 -22.61
CA LEU A 12 17.25 11.34 -22.01
C LEU A 12 18.74 11.52 -22.38
N ILE A 13 19.04 12.20 -23.50
CA ILE A 13 20.42 12.56 -23.88
C ILE A 13 21.13 13.46 -22.86
N SER A 14 20.37 14.17 -22.02
CA SER A 14 20.91 15.05 -20.97
C SER A 14 21.31 14.28 -19.70
N TYR A 15 21.02 12.97 -19.63
CA TYR A 15 21.27 12.11 -18.48
C TYR A 15 22.45 11.17 -18.77
N PRO A 16 23.11 10.59 -17.74
CA PRO A 16 24.27 9.71 -17.90
C PRO A 16 23.86 8.31 -18.41
N LEU A 17 23.29 8.25 -19.62
CA LEU A 17 22.86 7.04 -20.30
C LEU A 17 23.51 6.94 -21.68
N ASN A 18 23.88 5.72 -22.09
CA ASN A 18 24.16 5.44 -23.48
C ASN A 18 22.84 5.33 -24.26
N ILE A 19 22.36 6.46 -24.79
CA ILE A 19 21.08 6.49 -25.50
C ILE A 19 21.07 5.58 -26.74
N ASP A 20 22.20 5.27 -27.38
CA ASP A 20 22.23 4.47 -28.61
C ASP A 20 21.95 2.98 -28.37
N GLU A 21 22.13 2.52 -27.12
CA GLU A 21 21.88 1.15 -26.67
C GLU A 21 20.46 0.91 -26.16
N ILE A 22 19.62 1.96 -26.07
CA ILE A 22 18.25 1.85 -25.57
C ILE A 22 17.20 2.25 -26.61
N ASN A 23 16.00 1.68 -26.47
CA ASN A 23 14.77 2.16 -27.09
C ASN A 23 13.88 2.78 -26.01
N LEU A 24 13.37 3.98 -26.28
CA LEU A 24 12.39 4.68 -25.44
C LEU A 24 11.04 4.64 -26.14
N ILE A 25 9.98 4.33 -25.38
CA ILE A 25 8.61 4.68 -25.71
C ILE A 25 8.34 6.03 -25.03
N PRO A 26 8.23 7.13 -25.79
CA PRO A 26 8.20 8.50 -25.26
C PRO A 26 6.76 8.98 -24.97
N GLY A 27 6.63 10.19 -24.42
CA GLY A 27 5.35 10.88 -24.22
C GLY A 27 5.12 11.26 -22.75
N SER A 28 3.85 11.22 -22.32
CA SER A 28 3.38 11.47 -20.94
C SER A 28 3.77 10.38 -19.92
N LEU A 29 4.37 9.30 -20.40
CA LEU A 29 5.09 8.30 -19.62
C LEU A 29 6.28 7.81 -20.44
N GLY A 30 7.35 7.38 -19.76
CA GLY A 30 8.50 6.77 -20.43
C GLY A 30 8.58 5.27 -20.16
N ARG A 31 8.90 4.48 -21.17
CA ARG A 31 9.30 3.07 -20.97
C ARG A 31 10.57 2.77 -21.72
N ILE A 32 11.57 2.22 -21.03
CA ILE A 32 12.91 1.98 -21.58
C ILE A 32 13.17 0.48 -21.66
N ARG A 33 13.66 0.03 -22.81
CA ARG A 33 14.18 -1.33 -23.04
C ARG A 33 15.50 -1.30 -23.79
N PRO A 34 16.30 -2.36 -23.79
CA PRO A 34 17.49 -2.39 -24.61
C PRO A 34 17.11 -2.37 -26.09
N ARG A 35 18.00 -1.80 -26.91
CA ARG A 35 17.86 -1.79 -28.35
C ARG A 35 18.06 -3.18 -28.94
N ASP A 36 19.04 -3.91 -28.42
CA ASP A 36 19.20 -5.35 -28.64
C ASP A 36 18.56 -6.10 -27.46
N PRO A 37 17.46 -6.84 -27.66
CA PRO A 37 16.82 -7.64 -26.61
C PRO A 37 17.74 -8.68 -25.95
N LYS A 38 18.88 -9.01 -26.57
CA LYS A 38 19.87 -9.96 -26.05
C LYS A 38 21.12 -9.27 -25.48
N SER A 39 21.08 -7.95 -25.29
CA SER A 39 22.24 -7.21 -24.79
C SER A 39 22.68 -7.74 -23.42
N PRO A 40 23.93 -8.24 -23.28
CA PRO A 40 24.44 -8.75 -22.00
C PRO A 40 24.84 -7.62 -21.04
N THR A 41 24.93 -6.38 -21.53
CA THR A 41 25.37 -5.20 -20.75
C THR A 41 24.21 -4.36 -20.23
N TYR A 42 22.98 -4.64 -20.66
CA TYR A 42 21.81 -3.90 -20.20
C TYR A 42 21.37 -4.40 -18.83
N ASP A 43 21.51 -3.56 -17.80
CA ASP A 43 20.90 -3.76 -16.48
C ASP A 43 19.89 -2.64 -16.21
N PRO A 44 18.58 -2.95 -16.08
CA PRO A 44 17.55 -1.95 -15.81
C PRO A 44 17.78 -1.19 -14.49
N ARG A 45 18.42 -1.81 -13.49
CA ARG A 45 18.76 -1.16 -12.21
C ARG A 45 19.77 -0.05 -12.40
N VAL A 46 20.77 -0.29 -13.26
CA VAL A 46 21.78 0.72 -13.61
C VAL A 46 21.14 1.87 -14.39
N VAL A 47 20.20 1.59 -15.30
CA VAL A 47 19.45 2.63 -16.01
C VAL A 47 18.65 3.51 -15.04
N VAL A 48 17.91 2.90 -14.10
CA VAL A 48 17.16 3.63 -13.07
C VAL A 48 18.13 4.47 -12.22
N ALA A 49 19.21 3.89 -11.69
CA ALA A 49 20.19 4.61 -10.89
C ALA A 49 20.85 5.80 -11.62
N ASN A 50 21.06 5.66 -12.94
CA ASN A 50 21.59 6.74 -13.79
C ASN A 50 20.55 7.83 -14.09
N LEU A 51 19.26 7.58 -13.86
CA LEU A 51 18.18 8.56 -14.00
C LEU A 51 17.70 9.12 -12.67
N THR A 52 18.02 8.48 -11.54
CA THR A 52 17.52 8.91 -10.22
C THR A 52 18.27 10.16 -9.74
N CYS A 53 17.49 11.22 -9.49
CA CYS A 53 17.92 12.45 -8.82
C CYS A 53 19.16 13.11 -9.43
N LYS A 54 19.22 13.19 -10.76
CA LYS A 54 20.39 13.77 -11.46
C LYS A 54 20.33 15.28 -11.59
N MET A 55 19.13 15.84 -11.60
CA MET A 55 18.90 17.27 -11.72
C MET A 55 17.87 17.71 -10.66
N PRO A 56 18.06 18.87 -10.00
CA PRO A 56 17.07 19.39 -9.05
C PRO A 56 15.70 19.68 -9.68
N THR A 57 15.69 20.01 -10.97
CA THR A 57 14.49 20.31 -11.76
C THR A 57 14.08 19.13 -12.65
N GLN A 58 14.29 17.90 -12.19
CA GLN A 58 13.94 16.70 -12.95
C GLN A 58 12.41 16.48 -12.87
N HIS A 59 11.74 16.47 -14.02
CA HIS A 59 10.27 16.38 -14.09
C HIS A 59 9.73 14.97 -14.32
N PHE A 60 10.47 13.95 -13.88
CA PHE A 60 10.04 12.56 -13.87
C PHE A 60 10.74 11.76 -12.78
N LYS A 61 10.13 10.66 -12.35
CA LYS A 61 10.75 9.69 -11.44
C LYS A 61 10.95 8.34 -12.17
N PRO A 62 12.18 7.81 -12.22
CA PRO A 62 12.43 6.49 -12.77
C PRO A 62 12.10 5.41 -11.73
N TYR A 63 11.43 4.35 -12.19
CA TYR A 63 11.09 3.19 -11.41
C TYR A 63 11.49 1.92 -12.15
N LEU A 64 11.93 0.92 -11.40
CA LEU A 64 11.71 -0.45 -11.84
C LEU A 64 10.21 -0.74 -11.72
N LYS A 65 9.60 -1.45 -12.68
CA LYS A 65 8.14 -1.61 -12.71
C LYS A 65 7.54 -2.19 -11.41
N GLN A 66 8.28 -3.05 -10.70
CA GLN A 66 7.86 -3.62 -9.42
C GLN A 66 7.84 -2.61 -8.25
N HIS A 67 8.50 -1.46 -8.39
CA HIS A 67 8.51 -0.37 -7.41
C HIS A 67 7.50 0.74 -7.73
N LEU A 68 6.76 0.65 -8.85
CA LEU A 68 5.66 1.57 -9.12
C LEU A 68 4.59 1.44 -8.02
N PRO A 69 3.86 2.54 -7.69
CA PRO A 69 2.75 2.48 -6.75
C PRO A 69 1.75 1.37 -7.10
N LYS A 70 1.43 0.51 -6.13
CA LYS A 70 0.62 -0.70 -6.38
C LYS A 70 -0.78 -0.41 -6.92
N ARG A 71 -1.37 0.74 -6.58
CA ARG A 71 -2.65 1.22 -7.15
C ARG A 71 -2.65 1.31 -8.68
N LEU A 72 -1.49 1.41 -9.33
CA LEU A 72 -1.40 1.47 -10.79
C LEU A 72 -1.60 0.10 -11.45
N HIS A 73 -1.38 -1.01 -10.72
CA HIS A 73 -1.46 -2.39 -11.24
C HIS A 73 -0.69 -2.57 -12.58
N TYR A 74 0.47 -1.91 -12.72
CA TYR A 74 1.19 -1.76 -13.98
C TYR A 74 2.59 -2.40 -13.97
N ALA A 75 2.66 -3.69 -13.62
CA ALA A 75 3.93 -4.45 -13.57
C ALA A 75 3.85 -5.84 -14.22
N ASN A 76 2.76 -6.59 -13.98
CA ASN A 76 2.62 -8.00 -14.34
C ASN A 76 2.32 -8.26 -15.83
N ASN A 77 3.21 -7.81 -16.70
CA ASN A 77 3.17 -8.21 -18.09
C ASN A 77 4.56 -8.09 -18.72
N ARG A 78 4.97 -9.12 -19.47
CA ARG A 78 6.20 -9.07 -20.27
C ARG A 78 6.26 -7.93 -21.29
N ARG A 79 5.10 -7.32 -21.63
CA ARG A 79 5.00 -6.17 -22.53
C ARG A 79 5.24 -4.83 -21.82
N ILE A 80 5.23 -4.81 -20.50
CA ILE A 80 5.61 -3.65 -19.69
C ILE A 80 7.11 -3.78 -19.46
N GLU A 81 7.86 -2.84 -20.04
CA GLU A 81 9.30 -2.77 -19.87
C GLU A 81 9.70 -2.60 -18.39
N ASP A 82 10.86 -3.14 -18.01
CA ASP A 82 11.32 -3.14 -16.61
C ASP A 82 11.59 -1.73 -16.08
N VAL A 83 11.97 -0.79 -16.94
CA VAL A 83 12.22 0.61 -16.58
C VAL A 83 11.07 1.48 -17.03
N HIS A 84 10.43 2.14 -16.06
CA HIS A 84 9.33 3.08 -16.25
C HIS A 84 9.73 4.48 -15.79
N LEU A 85 9.29 5.51 -16.49
CA LEU A 85 9.44 6.91 -16.09
C LEU A 85 8.05 7.48 -15.83
N LEU A 86 7.74 7.73 -14.55
CA LEU A 86 6.51 8.38 -14.15
C LEU A 86 6.72 9.89 -14.29
N MET A 87 6.06 10.49 -15.28
CA MET A 87 6.22 11.92 -15.58
C MET A 87 5.41 12.78 -14.62
N GLU A 88 5.94 13.96 -14.31
CA GLU A 88 5.13 15.04 -13.73
C GLU A 88 4.04 15.48 -14.74
N ARG A 89 2.90 15.94 -14.22
CA ARG A 89 1.82 16.50 -15.05
C ARG A 89 2.38 17.55 -16.01
N LYS A 90 1.84 17.62 -17.24
CA LYS A 90 2.23 18.58 -18.29
C LYS A 90 3.63 18.38 -18.92
N TRP A 91 4.43 17.41 -18.46
CA TRP A 91 5.78 17.14 -18.96
C TRP A 91 5.88 15.87 -19.79
N HIS A 92 6.67 15.90 -20.86
CA HIS A 92 6.97 14.72 -21.68
C HIS A 92 8.40 14.25 -21.53
N VAL A 93 8.66 13.00 -21.91
CA VAL A 93 10.00 12.48 -22.11
C VAL A 93 10.22 12.08 -23.55
N ALA A 94 11.39 12.43 -24.09
CA ALA A 94 11.85 12.03 -25.41
C ALA A 94 13.34 11.61 -25.35
N LYS A 95 13.82 10.91 -26.38
CA LYS A 95 15.20 10.40 -26.36
C LYS A 95 16.22 11.51 -26.64
N LYS A 96 15.92 12.37 -27.62
CA LYS A 96 16.77 13.52 -28.03
C LYS A 96 15.95 14.58 -28.75
N MET A 97 16.41 15.83 -28.69
CA MET A 97 15.74 17.00 -29.30
C MET A 97 15.40 16.82 -30.79
N ARG A 98 16.25 16.14 -31.56
CA ARG A 98 16.01 15.86 -32.99
C ARG A 98 14.77 15.02 -33.28
N GLU A 99 14.25 14.26 -32.32
CA GLU A 99 12.96 13.55 -32.49
C GLU A 99 11.79 14.54 -32.55
N ILE A 100 11.90 15.70 -31.89
CA ILE A 100 10.94 16.81 -31.96
C ILE A 100 11.25 17.73 -33.15
N GLU A 101 12.52 18.05 -33.44
CA GLU A 101 12.87 18.95 -34.55
C GLU A 101 12.57 18.37 -35.94
N LYS A 102 12.67 17.03 -36.12
CA LYS A 102 12.24 16.38 -37.37
C LYS A 102 10.74 16.55 -37.64
N LEU A 103 9.96 16.99 -36.65
CA LEU A 103 8.51 17.17 -36.70
C LEU A 103 8.04 18.62 -36.93
N ARG A 104 8.94 19.57 -37.30
CA ARG A 104 8.70 20.98 -37.78
C ARG A 104 9.06 22.08 -36.77
N THR A 105 9.19 23.31 -37.26
CA THR A 105 9.43 24.57 -36.53
C THR A 105 8.36 24.98 -35.50
N ARG A 106 7.32 24.15 -35.28
CA ARG A 106 6.21 24.43 -34.37
C ARG A 106 5.80 23.14 -33.64
N CYS A 107 5.47 23.25 -32.36
CA CYS A 107 4.96 22.11 -31.59
C CYS A 107 3.66 21.54 -32.19
N LEU A 108 3.55 20.21 -32.25
CA LEU A 108 2.44 19.50 -32.91
C LEU A 108 1.27 19.17 -31.97
N PHE A 109 1.41 19.41 -30.66
CA PHE A 109 0.38 19.17 -29.67
C PHE A 109 0.36 20.32 -28.66
N ASN A 110 -0.83 20.62 -28.14
CA ASN A 110 -1.04 21.57 -27.03
C ASN A 110 -1.77 20.90 -25.85
N GLY A 111 -1.94 19.58 -25.92
CA GLY A 111 -2.57 18.76 -24.91
C GLY A 111 -2.26 17.30 -25.17
N ASP A 112 -2.13 16.53 -24.10
CA ASP A 112 -1.88 15.10 -24.15
C ASP A 112 -2.46 14.40 -22.90
N HIS A 113 -2.37 13.07 -22.86
CA HIS A 113 -2.84 12.25 -21.77
C HIS A 113 -2.02 10.97 -21.63
N GLY A 114 -2.19 10.26 -20.51
CA GLY A 114 -1.44 9.05 -20.17
C GLY A 114 -0.52 9.24 -18.97
N PHE A 115 -0.63 10.36 -18.27
CA PHE A 115 -0.02 10.56 -16.95
C PHE A 115 -0.67 9.63 -15.91
N ASP A 116 -0.19 9.76 -14.67
CA ASP A 116 -0.77 9.09 -13.51
C ASP A 116 -2.31 9.28 -13.44
N ASN A 117 -3.04 8.17 -13.28
CA ASN A 117 -4.51 8.16 -13.33
C ASN A 117 -5.18 8.90 -12.18
N LYS A 118 -4.45 9.20 -11.08
CA LYS A 118 -4.97 10.02 -9.98
C LYS A 118 -5.06 11.51 -10.28
N ILE A 119 -4.35 12.01 -11.30
CA ILE A 119 -4.29 13.44 -11.62
C ILE A 119 -5.68 13.90 -12.12
N ASN A 120 -6.17 15.04 -11.60
CA ASN A 120 -7.50 15.56 -11.92
C ASN A 120 -7.75 15.72 -13.43
N SER A 121 -6.76 16.19 -14.18
CA SER A 121 -6.86 16.34 -15.64
C SER A 121 -6.97 14.99 -16.39
N MET A 122 -6.63 13.86 -15.76
CA MET A 122 -6.79 12.51 -16.32
C MET A 122 -8.14 11.86 -15.96
N ARG A 123 -8.92 12.45 -15.05
CA ARG A 123 -10.29 12.00 -14.78
C ARG A 123 -11.15 12.11 -16.04
N THR A 124 -12.15 11.24 -16.13
CA THR A 124 -13.08 11.19 -17.26
C THR A 124 -14.52 11.21 -16.78
N ILE A 125 -15.45 11.40 -17.71
CA ILE A 125 -16.88 11.53 -17.39
C ILE A 125 -17.59 10.18 -17.43
N PHE A 126 -18.57 10.02 -16.55
CA PHE A 126 -19.54 8.94 -16.60
C PHE A 126 -20.96 9.49 -16.45
N ILE A 127 -21.87 9.10 -17.35
CA ILE A 127 -23.29 9.45 -17.29
C ILE A 127 -24.10 8.19 -17.62
N GLY A 128 -24.78 7.63 -16.62
CA GLY A 128 -25.74 6.55 -16.79
C GLY A 128 -27.16 7.09 -16.94
N HIS A 129 -27.80 6.86 -18.09
CA HIS A 129 -29.19 7.23 -18.33
C HIS A 129 -29.98 6.06 -18.94
N GLY A 130 -31.08 5.70 -18.31
CA GLY A 130 -31.95 4.63 -18.77
C GLY A 130 -32.90 4.13 -17.67
N PRO A 131 -33.78 3.17 -18.00
CA PRO A 131 -34.76 2.65 -17.05
C PRO A 131 -34.11 1.99 -15.82
N SER A 132 -32.92 1.40 -15.98
CA SER A 132 -32.20 0.68 -14.91
C SER A 132 -31.43 1.61 -13.96
N PHE A 133 -31.08 2.82 -14.39
CA PHE A 133 -30.33 3.78 -13.57
C PHE A 133 -31.26 4.60 -12.66
N LYS A 134 -30.81 4.92 -11.44
CA LYS A 134 -31.55 5.79 -10.51
C LYS A 134 -31.74 7.19 -11.10
N PHE A 135 -32.89 7.81 -10.81
CA PHE A 135 -33.19 9.16 -11.28
C PHE A 135 -32.44 10.22 -10.47
N ARG A 136 -31.77 11.15 -11.15
CA ARG A 136 -31.06 12.31 -10.53
C ARG A 136 -30.14 11.91 -9.36
N LYS A 137 -29.48 10.76 -9.47
CA LYS A 137 -28.51 10.30 -8.50
C LYS A 137 -27.12 10.77 -8.91
N MET A 138 -26.45 11.53 -8.03
CA MET A 138 -25.01 11.71 -8.07
C MET A 138 -24.37 10.50 -7.37
N VAL A 139 -23.34 9.92 -7.99
CA VAL A 139 -22.50 8.89 -7.37
C VAL A 139 -21.10 9.45 -7.20
N PRO A 140 -20.35 9.07 -6.13
CA PRO A 140 -18.95 9.47 -5.99
C PRO A 140 -18.09 8.92 -7.12
N GLU A 141 -16.85 9.38 -7.16
CA GLU A 141 -15.83 8.87 -8.07
C GLU A 141 -15.63 7.37 -7.90
N PHE A 142 -15.40 6.69 -9.02
CA PHE A 142 -15.13 5.27 -9.09
C PHE A 142 -14.26 4.96 -10.29
N GLU A 143 -13.65 3.78 -10.31
CA GLU A 143 -12.74 3.37 -11.38
C GLU A 143 -13.49 2.70 -12.54
N ASN A 144 -13.05 2.94 -13.77
CA ASN A 144 -13.70 2.40 -14.97
C ASN A 144 -13.68 0.86 -15.05
N ILE A 145 -12.82 0.18 -14.29
CA ILE A 145 -12.78 -1.29 -14.19
C ILE A 145 -14.08 -1.87 -13.64
N GLU A 146 -14.84 -1.09 -12.86
CA GLU A 146 -16.11 -1.49 -12.27
C GLU A 146 -17.25 -1.56 -13.30
N LEU A 147 -17.12 -0.85 -14.44
CA LEU A 147 -18.18 -0.72 -15.44
C LEU A 147 -18.52 -2.04 -16.13
N TYR A 148 -17.59 -2.99 -16.22
CA TYR A 148 -17.86 -4.29 -16.86
C TYR A 148 -18.95 -5.07 -16.10
N ASN A 149 -18.88 -5.12 -14.78
CA ASN A 149 -19.89 -5.78 -13.94
C ASN A 149 -21.27 -5.15 -14.13
N VAL A 150 -21.32 -3.82 -14.19
CA VAL A 150 -22.55 -3.05 -14.42
C VAL A 150 -23.14 -3.33 -15.79
N MET A 151 -22.31 -3.35 -16.84
CA MET A 151 -22.79 -3.68 -18.19
C MET A 151 -23.35 -5.10 -18.24
N CYS A 152 -22.75 -6.05 -17.51
CA CYS A 152 -23.29 -7.39 -17.38
C CYS A 152 -24.65 -7.39 -16.68
N ASP A 153 -24.80 -6.66 -15.57
CA ASP A 153 -26.08 -6.51 -14.86
C ASP A 153 -27.18 -5.90 -15.74
N LEU A 154 -26.84 -4.89 -16.54
CA LEU A 154 -27.78 -4.22 -17.45
C LEU A 154 -28.24 -5.13 -18.59
N LEU A 155 -27.45 -6.14 -18.94
CA LEU A 155 -27.70 -7.10 -20.03
C LEU A 155 -28.16 -8.47 -19.51
N ASP A 156 -28.34 -8.64 -18.20
CA ASP A 156 -28.65 -9.92 -17.55
C ASP A 156 -27.62 -11.01 -17.88
N LEU A 157 -26.34 -10.65 -17.85
CA LEU A 157 -25.21 -11.55 -18.09
C LEU A 157 -24.47 -11.85 -16.78
N SER A 158 -23.95 -13.06 -16.66
CA SER A 158 -22.94 -13.37 -15.64
C SER A 158 -21.58 -12.79 -16.08
N PRO A 159 -20.97 -11.89 -15.29
CA PRO A 159 -19.66 -11.34 -15.64
C PRO A 159 -18.58 -12.42 -15.61
N ALA A 160 -17.66 -12.38 -16.58
CA ALA A 160 -16.44 -13.16 -16.53
C ALA A 160 -15.51 -12.65 -15.39
N PRO A 161 -14.55 -13.45 -14.91
CA PRO A 161 -13.57 -12.99 -13.92
C PRO A 161 -12.87 -11.70 -14.38
N ASN A 162 -12.90 -10.67 -13.53
CA ASN A 162 -12.37 -9.35 -13.81
C ASN A 162 -11.92 -8.67 -12.50
N ASN A 163 -11.27 -7.50 -12.60
CA ASN A 163 -10.73 -6.79 -11.44
C ASN A 163 -11.76 -5.90 -10.71
N GLY A 164 -12.95 -5.71 -11.27
CA GLY A 164 -14.01 -4.93 -10.64
C GLY A 164 -14.59 -5.64 -9.41
N THR A 165 -14.94 -4.87 -8.39
CA THR A 165 -15.58 -5.37 -7.17
C THR A 165 -17.09 -5.45 -7.38
N TYR A 166 -17.58 -6.64 -7.76
CA TYR A 166 -18.99 -6.83 -8.12
C TYR A 166 -19.93 -6.38 -6.98
N GLY A 167 -20.85 -5.45 -7.29
CA GLY A 167 -21.77 -4.86 -6.33
C GLY A 167 -21.36 -3.49 -5.78
N SER A 168 -20.11 -3.05 -5.98
CA SER A 168 -19.60 -1.73 -5.53
C SER A 168 -20.43 -0.56 -6.08
N LEU A 169 -20.94 -0.69 -7.31
CA LEU A 169 -21.75 0.32 -7.99
C LEU A 169 -23.26 0.04 -7.96
N ASN A 170 -23.75 -0.90 -7.13
CA ASN A 170 -25.19 -1.20 -7.03
C ASN A 170 -26.03 0.03 -6.67
N ASP A 171 -25.46 1.00 -5.92
CA ASP A 171 -26.17 2.22 -5.53
C ASP A 171 -26.56 3.12 -6.72
N MET A 172 -26.03 2.90 -7.93
CA MET A 172 -26.46 3.66 -9.12
C MET A 172 -27.64 3.03 -9.88
N LEU A 173 -27.95 1.75 -9.60
CA LEU A 173 -29.02 0.99 -10.25
C LEU A 173 -30.30 1.03 -9.40
N ARG A 174 -31.48 1.04 -10.04
CA ARG A 174 -32.77 0.98 -9.35
C ARG A 174 -33.01 -0.39 -8.72
N ASN A 175 -32.77 -1.43 -9.51
CA ASN A 175 -32.98 -2.83 -9.15
C ASN A 175 -31.72 -3.62 -9.57
N PRO A 176 -30.63 -3.57 -8.79
CA PRO A 176 -29.43 -4.34 -9.11
C PRO A 176 -29.75 -5.85 -9.05
N PRO A 177 -29.40 -6.65 -10.08
CA PRO A 177 -29.69 -8.09 -10.09
C PRO A 177 -28.77 -8.86 -9.13
N PHE A 178 -27.57 -8.35 -8.87
CA PHE A 178 -26.61 -8.95 -7.95
C PHE A 178 -26.73 -8.35 -6.55
N SER A 179 -26.79 -9.21 -5.54
CA SER A 179 -26.72 -8.84 -4.12
C SER A 179 -25.39 -9.32 -3.55
N PRO A 180 -24.43 -8.42 -3.26
CA PRO A 180 -23.14 -8.83 -2.74
C PRO A 180 -23.31 -9.45 -1.36
N VAL A 181 -22.53 -10.49 -1.10
CA VAL A 181 -22.40 -11.14 0.20
C VAL A 181 -20.97 -11.00 0.71
N GLN A 182 -20.83 -10.95 2.02
CA GLN A 182 -19.53 -10.96 2.67
C GLN A 182 -18.82 -12.30 2.41
N PRO A 183 -17.53 -12.31 2.02
CA PRO A 183 -16.78 -13.55 1.83
C PRO A 183 -16.74 -14.39 3.11
N GLU A 184 -16.83 -15.71 2.99
CA GLU A 184 -16.64 -16.61 4.12
C GLU A 184 -15.16 -16.62 4.54
N GLU A 185 -14.92 -16.58 5.85
CA GLU A 185 -13.57 -16.74 6.38
C GLU A 185 -13.08 -18.17 6.13
N VAL A 186 -11.90 -18.33 5.53
CA VAL A 186 -11.32 -19.64 5.23
C VAL A 186 -10.60 -20.22 6.44
N THR A 187 -9.88 -19.36 7.17
CA THR A 187 -9.13 -19.75 8.36
C THR A 187 -9.57 -18.93 9.56
N SER A 188 -10.15 -19.57 10.56
CA SER A 188 -10.41 -18.95 11.87
C SER A 188 -9.17 -19.00 12.78
N PRO A 189 -8.99 -18.05 13.71
CA PRO A 189 -7.81 -18.00 14.57
C PRO A 189 -7.82 -19.15 15.57
N THR A 190 -6.62 -19.68 15.84
CA THR A 190 -6.41 -20.71 16.85
C THR A 190 -5.85 -20.11 18.15
N PRO A 191 -6.13 -20.72 19.33
CA PRO A 191 -5.52 -20.27 20.58
C PRO A 191 -3.99 -20.27 20.48
N PRO A 192 -3.29 -19.26 21.04
CA PRO A 192 -1.85 -19.13 20.85
C PRO A 192 -1.05 -20.25 21.53
N LEU A 193 -1.60 -20.90 22.56
CA LEU A 193 -0.93 -21.93 23.35
C LEU A 193 -0.56 -23.16 22.51
N ASP A 194 0.72 -23.50 22.53
CA ASP A 194 1.23 -24.81 22.08
C ASP A 194 1.40 -25.73 23.31
N PRO A 195 0.66 -26.86 23.39
CA PRO A 195 0.79 -27.81 24.48
C PRO A 195 2.17 -28.49 24.57
N TYR A 196 3.05 -28.29 23.59
CA TYR A 196 4.42 -28.82 23.54
C TYR A 196 5.51 -27.75 23.68
N ALA A 197 5.23 -26.60 24.30
CA ALA A 197 6.24 -25.60 24.70
C ALA A 197 7.16 -26.16 25.81
N ILE A 198 7.90 -27.21 25.48
CA ILE A 198 8.90 -27.89 26.29
C ILE A 198 10.20 -27.66 25.52
N ASP A 199 10.85 -26.53 25.78
CA ASP A 199 12.29 -26.26 25.63
C ASP A 199 12.45 -24.74 25.48
N SER A 200 13.16 -24.11 26.42
CA SER A 200 13.56 -22.71 26.29
C SER A 200 14.68 -22.63 25.24
N TYR A 201 14.32 -22.39 23.98
CA TYR A 201 15.32 -21.99 22.99
C TYR A 201 15.78 -20.57 23.28
N ASP A 202 17.08 -20.37 23.38
CA ASP A 202 17.68 -19.04 23.44
C ASP A 202 17.56 -18.37 22.06
N LEU A 203 16.68 -17.37 21.95
CA LEU A 203 16.48 -16.59 20.73
C LEU A 203 17.55 -15.48 20.56
N GLY A 204 18.48 -15.35 21.53
CA GLY A 204 19.55 -14.35 21.53
C GLY A 204 19.06 -12.92 21.76
N CYS A 205 17.88 -12.75 22.36
CA CYS A 205 17.27 -11.46 22.64
C CYS A 205 17.61 -11.01 24.07
N SER A 206 17.96 -9.74 24.25
CA SER A 206 18.25 -9.16 25.57
C SER A 206 17.36 -7.95 25.87
N CYS A 207 17.01 -7.80 27.14
CA CYS A 207 16.33 -6.63 27.66
C CYS A 207 16.77 -6.41 29.11
N ASP A 208 17.42 -5.28 29.38
CA ASP A 208 18.07 -5.01 30.67
C ASP A 208 17.09 -4.63 31.80
N ASP A 209 15.81 -4.38 31.48
CA ASP A 209 14.81 -4.01 32.49
C ASP A 209 14.22 -5.24 33.21
N GLU A 210 14.48 -5.33 34.52
CA GLU A 210 13.82 -6.26 35.46
C GLU A 210 12.32 -5.97 35.70
N ASN A 211 11.59 -5.48 34.70
CA ASN A 211 10.13 -5.43 34.77
C ASN A 211 9.60 -6.86 34.66
N LYS A 212 9.34 -7.46 35.82
CA LYS A 212 8.47 -8.64 35.96
C LYS A 212 7.16 -8.31 35.26
N VAL A 213 6.89 -9.01 34.16
CA VAL A 213 5.58 -8.96 33.52
C VAL A 213 4.62 -9.62 34.50
N GLU A 214 3.90 -8.83 35.28
CA GLU A 214 2.73 -9.35 35.98
C GLU A 214 1.75 -9.80 34.88
N GLU A 215 1.35 -11.07 34.93
CA GLU A 215 0.27 -11.62 34.10
C GLU A 215 -1.06 -11.01 34.57
N THR A 216 -1.24 -9.72 34.34
CA THR A 216 -2.54 -9.08 34.51
C THR A 216 -3.39 -9.61 33.37
N ILE A 217 -4.41 -10.43 33.71
CA ILE A 217 -5.46 -10.80 32.77
C ILE A 217 -6.17 -9.50 32.39
N VAL A 218 -5.70 -8.86 31.33
CA VAL A 218 -6.31 -7.63 30.83
C VAL A 218 -7.69 -8.01 30.30
N PRO A 219 -8.77 -7.35 30.76
CA PRO A 219 -10.09 -7.58 30.18
C PRO A 219 -10.05 -7.36 28.67
N PHE A 220 -10.77 -8.19 27.91
CA PHE A 220 -10.87 -8.09 26.46
C PHE A 220 -11.35 -6.68 26.06
N ASN A 221 -10.41 -5.83 25.65
CA ASN A 221 -10.74 -4.51 25.13
C ASN A 221 -10.84 -4.61 23.61
N THR A 222 -12.07 -4.60 23.09
CA THR A 222 -12.33 -4.64 21.65
C THR A 222 -12.21 -3.27 20.97
N SER A 223 -11.86 -2.21 21.72
CA SER A 223 -11.70 -0.84 21.19
C SER A 223 -10.67 -0.73 20.07
N HIS A 224 -9.73 -1.67 19.98
CA HIS A 224 -8.71 -1.73 18.92
C HIS A 224 -9.17 -2.45 17.66
N LEU A 225 -10.41 -2.95 17.60
CA LEU A 225 -11.02 -3.56 16.42
C LEU A 225 -12.44 -3.00 16.18
N PRO A 226 -12.60 -1.67 16.01
CA PRO A 226 -13.92 -1.04 15.92
C PRO A 226 -14.75 -1.55 14.74
N PHE A 227 -14.10 -1.99 13.66
CA PHE A 227 -14.75 -2.49 12.45
C PHE A 227 -14.66 -4.02 12.29
N GLY A 228 -14.37 -4.71 13.40
CA GLY A 228 -14.17 -6.15 13.44
C GLY A 228 -12.77 -6.59 13.04
N ARG A 229 -12.48 -7.86 13.34
CA ARG A 229 -11.20 -8.49 13.01
C ARG A 229 -11.07 -8.72 11.50
N PRO A 230 -9.91 -8.44 10.88
CA PRO A 230 -9.61 -8.91 9.53
C PRO A 230 -9.79 -10.43 9.40
N ALA A 231 -10.61 -10.89 8.46
CA ALA A 231 -10.75 -12.33 8.18
C ALA A 231 -9.65 -12.80 7.24
N VAL A 232 -9.23 -14.05 7.41
CA VAL A 232 -8.20 -14.67 6.56
C VAL A 232 -8.87 -15.52 5.48
N LEU A 233 -8.68 -15.15 4.20
CA LEU A 233 -9.34 -15.79 3.05
C LEU A 233 -8.48 -16.87 2.37
N PHE A 234 -7.46 -17.38 3.05
CA PHE A 234 -6.59 -18.45 2.57
C PHE A 234 -6.30 -19.45 3.71
N HIS A 235 -5.88 -20.66 3.35
CA HIS A 235 -5.52 -21.69 4.32
C HIS A 235 -4.18 -21.33 4.97
N THR A 236 -4.15 -21.22 6.30
CA THR A 236 -2.93 -20.96 7.08
C THR A 236 -3.17 -21.31 8.56
N HIS A 237 -2.18 -21.05 9.41
CA HIS A 237 -2.29 -21.13 10.86
C HIS A 237 -1.89 -19.81 11.49
N TYR A 238 -2.84 -19.17 12.16
CA TYR A 238 -2.58 -17.94 12.89
C TYR A 238 -3.35 -17.89 14.22
N SER A 239 -2.90 -17.01 15.12
CA SER A 239 -3.47 -16.82 16.45
C SER A 239 -3.68 -15.33 16.73
N LEU A 240 -4.66 -15.00 17.56
CA LEU A 240 -4.83 -13.63 18.04
C LEU A 240 -3.96 -13.40 19.27
N LEU A 241 -3.13 -12.36 19.22
CA LEU A 241 -2.34 -11.89 20.34
C LEU A 241 -2.93 -10.57 20.84
N HIS A 242 -3.49 -10.62 22.05
CA HIS A 242 -4.10 -9.46 22.70
C HIS A 242 -3.08 -8.76 23.60
N HIS A 243 -3.03 -7.43 23.50
CA HIS A 243 -2.24 -6.57 24.37
C HIS A 243 -3.15 -5.43 24.87
N MET A 244 -2.69 -4.66 25.85
CA MET A 244 -3.46 -3.52 26.37
C MET A 244 -3.71 -2.45 25.30
N GLU A 245 -2.74 -2.21 24.41
CA GLU A 245 -2.74 -1.09 23.47
C GLU A 245 -2.97 -1.50 22.02
N PHE A 246 -2.90 -2.79 21.71
CA PHE A 246 -3.08 -3.30 20.35
C PHE A 246 -3.48 -4.79 20.31
N ILE A 247 -4.02 -5.22 19.18
CA ILE A 247 -4.34 -6.62 18.89
C ILE A 247 -3.66 -7.01 17.57
N SER A 248 -3.10 -8.20 17.47
CA SER A 248 -2.48 -8.68 16.24
C SER A 248 -2.91 -10.09 15.85
N GLY A 249 -2.90 -10.37 14.54
CA GLY A 249 -3.08 -11.71 13.97
C GLY A 249 -1.73 -12.33 13.61
N TYR A 250 -1.20 -13.20 14.46
CA TYR A 250 0.14 -13.77 14.34
C TYR A 250 0.17 -15.05 13.50
N SER A 251 0.86 -15.04 12.35
CA SER A 251 1.06 -16.24 11.53
C SER A 251 2.18 -17.10 12.10
N ARG A 252 1.86 -18.35 12.44
CA ARG A 252 2.85 -19.36 12.87
C ARG A 252 3.74 -19.82 11.73
N GLU A 253 3.22 -19.78 10.50
CA GLU A 253 3.93 -20.24 9.30
C GLU A 253 5.01 -19.25 8.84
N LEU A 254 4.78 -17.95 9.04
CA LEU A 254 5.70 -16.87 8.70
C LEU A 254 6.50 -16.35 9.91
N ALA A 255 6.15 -16.76 11.13
CA ALA A 255 6.71 -16.25 12.38
C ALA A 255 6.62 -14.71 12.49
N LEU A 256 5.51 -14.13 12.05
CA LEU A 256 5.24 -12.69 12.11
C LEU A 256 3.74 -12.39 12.07
N PRO A 257 3.30 -11.20 12.50
CA PRO A 257 1.90 -10.80 12.35
C PRO A 257 1.52 -10.52 10.90
N LEU A 258 0.38 -11.08 10.47
CA LEU A 258 -0.28 -10.71 9.21
C LEU A 258 -0.83 -9.28 9.29
N TRP A 259 -1.23 -8.85 10.49
CA TRP A 259 -1.72 -7.51 10.78
C TRP A 259 -1.61 -7.21 12.28
N ALA A 260 -1.55 -5.92 12.61
CA ALA A 260 -1.73 -5.37 13.95
C ALA A 260 -2.72 -4.19 13.87
N SER A 261 -3.58 -4.07 14.87
CA SER A 261 -4.62 -3.05 14.97
C SER A 261 -4.57 -2.35 16.32
N TYR A 262 -4.62 -1.02 16.31
CA TYR A 262 -4.63 -0.18 17.52
C TYR A 262 -5.37 1.12 17.26
N THR A 263 -5.82 1.78 18.32
CA THR A 263 -6.63 3.01 18.25
C THR A 263 -5.91 4.12 19.00
N ILE A 264 -5.73 5.27 18.34
CA ILE A 264 -5.11 6.46 18.91
C ILE A 264 -6.21 7.50 19.17
N PRO A 265 -6.46 7.91 20.43
CA PRO A 265 -7.47 8.92 20.75
C PRO A 265 -7.00 10.35 20.42
N ALA A 266 -7.95 11.29 20.32
CA ALA A 266 -7.67 12.71 20.00
C ALA A 266 -6.95 13.49 21.11
N GLN A 267 -7.33 13.21 22.36
CA GLN A 267 -6.74 13.81 23.56
C GLN A 267 -6.58 12.72 24.62
N GLY A 268 -5.33 12.35 24.88
CA GLY A 268 -4.97 11.40 25.90
C GLY A 268 -3.49 11.55 26.21
N ASP A 269 -3.21 11.82 27.49
CA ASP A 269 -1.91 11.79 28.15
C ASP A 269 -1.37 10.35 28.09
N MET A 270 -0.95 9.93 26.91
CA MET A 270 -0.12 8.75 26.73
C MET A 270 1.28 9.26 26.49
N SER A 271 2.13 9.02 27.48
CA SER A 271 3.50 8.62 27.20
C SER A 271 3.48 7.41 26.26
N LEU A 272 3.20 7.61 24.96
CA LEU A 272 4.04 7.00 23.95
C LEU A 272 5.40 7.65 24.21
N SER A 273 6.07 7.08 25.21
CA SER A 273 7.20 7.61 25.93
C SER A 273 8.21 8.15 24.94
N ASP A 274 8.97 9.14 25.40
CA ASP A 274 10.22 9.59 24.77
C ASP A 274 10.87 8.46 23.96
N PRO A 275 11.43 8.77 22.77
CA PRO A 275 12.05 7.76 21.91
C PRO A 275 12.83 6.81 22.79
N PRO A 276 12.55 5.50 22.76
CA PRO A 276 13.19 4.58 23.67
C PRO A 276 14.68 4.88 23.65
N SER A 277 15.26 4.97 24.84
CA SER A 277 16.70 5.02 25.03
C SER A 277 17.35 4.05 24.04
N SER A 278 18.54 4.38 23.55
CA SER A 278 19.23 3.72 22.42
C SER A 278 19.47 2.20 22.54
N HIS A 279 18.87 1.53 23.51
CA HIS A 279 18.83 0.10 23.73
C HIS A 279 17.43 -0.44 23.41
N THR A 280 17.26 -0.98 22.20
CA THR A 280 16.06 -1.73 21.81
C THR A 280 15.94 -3.00 22.65
N CYS A 281 15.01 -2.99 23.62
CA CYS A 281 14.64 -4.17 24.41
C CYS A 281 13.80 -5.13 23.55
N LEU A 282 14.26 -6.37 23.35
CA LEU A 282 13.49 -7.44 22.71
C LEU A 282 13.30 -8.61 23.67
N ARG A 283 12.08 -9.16 23.72
CA ARG A 283 11.70 -10.28 24.59
C ARG A 283 10.98 -11.35 23.77
N ALA A 284 11.17 -12.61 24.14
CA ALA A 284 10.38 -13.71 23.62
C ALA A 284 8.93 -13.60 24.12
N ASP A 285 7.96 -13.83 23.24
CA ASP A 285 6.55 -13.89 23.64
C ASP A 285 6.24 -15.30 24.18
N PRO A 286 5.87 -15.45 25.47
CA PRO A 286 5.63 -16.76 26.07
C PRO A 286 4.40 -17.48 25.47
N ARG A 287 3.53 -16.76 24.74
CA ARG A 287 2.36 -17.32 24.07
C ARG A 287 2.71 -17.98 22.74
N VAL A 288 3.91 -17.75 22.20
CA VAL A 288 4.36 -18.28 20.91
C VAL A 288 5.56 -19.19 21.13
N SER A 289 5.45 -20.45 20.69
CA SER A 289 6.55 -21.42 20.80
C SER A 289 7.81 -20.92 20.07
N PRO A 290 9.03 -21.25 20.55
CA PRO A 290 10.24 -20.74 19.91
C PRO A 290 10.44 -21.12 18.43
N ILE A 291 9.93 -22.28 17.98
CA ILE A 291 10.00 -22.69 16.56
C ILE A 291 9.18 -21.79 15.63
N HIS A 292 8.18 -21.11 16.18
CA HIS A 292 7.30 -20.18 15.48
C HIS A 292 7.64 -18.72 15.82
N SER A 293 8.77 -18.45 16.48
CA SER A 293 9.25 -17.12 16.85
C SER A 293 10.48 -16.73 16.04
N GLN A 294 10.67 -15.43 15.83
CA GLN A 294 11.91 -14.94 15.22
C GLN A 294 13.05 -14.94 16.24
N SER A 295 14.29 -15.07 15.75
CA SER A 295 15.50 -15.01 16.56
C SER A 295 16.25 -13.69 16.37
N CYS A 296 16.59 -13.03 17.47
CA CYS A 296 17.44 -11.83 17.47
C CYS A 296 18.86 -12.13 16.95
N SER A 297 19.36 -13.34 17.17
CA SER A 297 20.67 -13.77 16.66
C SER A 297 20.78 -13.66 15.14
N ILE A 298 19.70 -13.91 14.40
CA ILE A 298 19.69 -13.80 12.93
C ILE A 298 19.96 -12.34 12.52
N TYR A 299 19.28 -11.39 13.14
CA TYR A 299 19.48 -9.97 12.87
C TYR A 299 20.88 -9.47 13.27
N HIS A 300 21.48 -10.05 14.31
CA HIS A 300 22.87 -9.75 14.68
C HIS A 300 23.91 -10.33 13.70
N GLN A 301 23.62 -11.49 13.09
CA GLN A 301 24.51 -12.14 12.13
C GLN A 301 24.46 -11.50 10.74
N HIS A 302 23.29 -10.98 10.33
CA HIS A 302 23.08 -10.38 9.01
C HIS A 302 23.06 -8.85 9.07
N GLN A 303 24.22 -8.20 8.91
CA GLN A 303 24.38 -6.73 9.00
C GLN A 303 23.51 -5.92 8.02
N GLN A 304 23.01 -6.53 6.95
CA GLN A 304 22.12 -5.88 5.97
C GLN A 304 20.65 -5.93 6.38
N LEU A 305 20.29 -6.79 7.33
CA LEU A 305 18.93 -6.91 7.83
C LEU A 305 18.76 -6.07 9.09
N SER A 306 17.59 -5.46 9.19
CA SER A 306 17.12 -4.80 10.40
C SER A 306 15.70 -5.25 10.68
N TYR A 307 15.16 -4.84 11.81
CA TYR A 307 13.80 -5.13 12.22
C TYR A 307 13.07 -3.84 12.59
N GLY A 308 11.74 -3.92 12.61
CA GLY A 308 10.88 -2.83 13.03
C GLY A 308 9.60 -3.37 13.66
N PHE A 309 8.82 -2.48 14.25
CA PHE A 309 7.62 -2.84 14.99
C PHE A 309 6.35 -2.36 14.27
N LEU A 310 5.35 -3.25 14.16
CA LEU A 310 4.04 -2.90 13.59
C LEU A 310 3.27 -1.95 14.51
N PHE A 311 3.32 -2.20 15.82
CA PHE A 311 2.90 -1.25 16.84
C PHE A 311 4.11 -0.35 17.19
N PRO A 312 3.96 0.98 17.31
CA PRO A 312 5.08 1.90 17.56
C PRO A 312 5.97 1.50 18.75
N PRO A 313 7.26 1.88 18.76
CA PRO A 313 7.90 2.86 17.90
C PRO A 313 8.52 2.29 16.60
N GLY A 314 8.45 3.06 15.52
CA GLY A 314 8.98 2.68 14.22
C GLY A 314 10.48 2.94 14.11
N THR A 315 11.20 2.07 13.39
CA THR A 315 12.67 2.07 13.37
C THR A 315 13.29 2.66 12.10
N SER A 316 12.56 2.71 10.98
CA SER A 316 13.02 3.34 9.73
C SER A 316 12.60 4.82 9.65
N ARG A 317 13.23 5.63 8.79
CA ARG A 317 12.91 7.06 8.68
C ARG A 317 11.45 7.32 8.29
N VAL A 318 10.97 6.63 7.24
CA VAL A 318 9.57 6.73 6.80
C VAL A 318 8.63 6.21 7.88
N TRP A 319 8.91 5.03 8.44
CA TRP A 319 8.02 4.37 9.39
C TRP A 319 7.97 5.07 10.74
N GLY A 320 9.12 5.52 11.23
CA GLY A 320 9.26 6.31 12.45
C GLY A 320 8.55 7.66 12.35
N TYR A 321 8.63 8.35 11.20
CA TYR A 321 7.86 9.58 11.00
C TYR A 321 6.36 9.33 10.90
N LEU A 322 5.94 8.30 10.17
CA LEU A 322 4.54 7.92 10.06
C LEU A 322 3.92 7.58 11.42
N GLN A 323 4.56 6.70 12.19
CA GLN A 323 4.08 6.28 13.51
C GLN A 323 4.25 7.33 14.60
N GLY A 324 5.37 8.06 14.61
CA GLY A 324 5.74 8.99 15.67
C GLY A 324 5.14 10.39 15.50
N VAL A 325 4.81 10.79 14.27
CA VAL A 325 4.31 12.14 13.96
C VAL A 325 2.94 12.10 13.28
N LEU A 326 2.83 11.43 12.13
CA LEU A 326 1.64 11.56 11.29
C LEU A 326 0.39 10.92 11.88
N PHE A 327 0.48 9.72 12.45
CA PHE A 327 -0.69 9.09 13.08
C PHE A 327 -1.23 9.89 14.26
N ARG A 328 -0.38 10.59 15.00
CA ARG A 328 -0.82 11.50 16.08
C ARG A 328 -1.55 12.71 15.49
N ARG A 329 -0.99 13.33 14.46
CA ARG A 329 -1.65 14.44 13.74
C ARG A 329 -3.02 14.02 13.20
N TYR A 330 -3.12 12.84 12.57
CA TYR A 330 -4.39 12.31 12.10
C TYR A 330 -5.38 12.07 13.24
N ALA A 331 -4.92 11.56 14.39
CA ALA A 331 -5.78 11.40 15.57
C ALA A 331 -6.33 12.74 16.08
N GLU A 332 -5.49 13.78 16.16
CA GLU A 332 -5.88 15.13 16.57
C GLU A 332 -6.88 15.75 15.59
N GLU A 333 -6.66 15.60 14.29
CA GLU A 333 -7.52 16.15 13.22
C GLU A 333 -8.88 15.45 13.12
N ASN A 334 -8.96 14.16 13.49
CA ASN A 334 -10.13 13.31 13.25
C ASN A 334 -10.85 12.82 14.52
N ASN A 335 -10.57 13.44 15.67
CA ASN A 335 -11.12 13.01 16.96
C ASN A 335 -10.84 11.52 17.28
N GLY A 336 -9.65 11.07 16.93
CA GLY A 336 -9.16 9.71 17.10
C GLY A 336 -9.21 8.88 15.81
N VAL A 337 -8.24 7.99 15.66
CA VAL A 337 -8.10 7.12 14.48
C VAL A 337 -7.81 5.68 14.88
N ASN A 338 -8.30 4.73 14.09
CA ASN A 338 -7.88 3.34 14.15
C ASN A 338 -6.82 3.10 13.08
N ILE A 339 -5.74 2.41 13.45
CA ILE A 339 -4.64 2.04 12.58
C ILE A 339 -4.61 0.53 12.44
N LEU A 340 -4.71 0.06 11.20
CA LEU A 340 -4.44 -1.32 10.83
C LEU A 340 -3.20 -1.37 9.94
N VAL A 341 -2.21 -2.16 10.31
CA VAL A 341 -0.92 -2.25 9.61
C VAL A 341 -0.48 -3.70 9.48
N GLY A 342 0.18 -4.05 8.39
CA GLY A 342 0.81 -5.36 8.25
C GLY A 342 1.73 -5.46 7.03
N PRO A 343 2.47 -6.57 6.91
CA PRO A 343 3.35 -6.83 5.79
C PRO A 343 2.58 -7.27 4.54
N VAL A 344 3.19 -7.04 3.38
CA VAL A 344 2.73 -7.51 2.07
C VAL A 344 3.87 -8.23 1.37
N PHE A 345 3.57 -9.42 0.85
CA PHE A 345 4.48 -10.24 0.05
C PHE A 345 3.95 -10.35 -1.38
N ASP A 346 4.64 -9.68 -2.30
CA ASP A 346 4.34 -9.61 -3.74
C ASP A 346 5.67 -9.48 -4.51
N HIS A 347 6.54 -10.48 -4.34
CA HIS A 347 7.87 -10.53 -4.95
C HIS A 347 7.79 -10.75 -6.47
N ASN A 348 6.77 -11.49 -6.92
CA ASN A 348 6.49 -11.71 -8.33
C ASN A 348 5.77 -10.54 -9.02
N HIS A 349 5.45 -9.47 -8.26
CA HIS A 349 4.84 -8.22 -8.73
C HIS A 349 3.58 -8.45 -9.57
N ASP A 350 2.80 -9.48 -9.21
CA ASP A 350 1.54 -9.82 -9.86
C ASP A 350 0.33 -9.09 -9.27
N GLY A 351 0.53 -8.41 -8.12
CA GLY A 351 -0.51 -7.67 -7.43
C GLY A 351 -1.40 -8.56 -6.55
N LEU A 352 -1.01 -9.82 -6.32
CA LEU A 352 -1.69 -10.80 -5.48
C LEU A 352 -0.79 -11.17 -4.30
N ARG A 353 -1.39 -11.75 -3.26
CA ARG A 353 -0.65 -12.32 -2.13
C ARG A 353 0.19 -13.53 -2.58
N ASP A 354 1.51 -13.47 -2.35
CA ASP A 354 2.39 -14.62 -2.51
C ASP A 354 2.03 -15.79 -1.55
N THR A 355 2.18 -17.04 -2.01
CA THR A 355 2.10 -18.22 -1.14
C THR A 355 3.35 -18.34 -0.25
N VAL A 356 3.27 -19.17 0.80
CA VAL A 356 4.42 -19.42 1.69
C VAL A 356 5.60 -20.01 0.90
N GLU A 357 5.33 -20.85 -0.10
CA GLU A 357 6.33 -21.40 -0.99
C GLU A 357 7.01 -20.31 -1.81
N GLN A 358 6.23 -19.42 -2.44
CA GLN A 358 6.76 -18.29 -3.20
C GLN A 358 7.63 -17.40 -2.32
N ILE A 359 7.16 -17.03 -1.12
CA ILE A 359 7.94 -16.22 -0.17
C ILE A 359 9.30 -16.88 0.15
N ARG A 360 9.28 -18.19 0.45
CA ARG A 360 10.50 -18.95 0.80
C ARG A 360 11.48 -19.10 -0.36
N GLU A 361 11.02 -19.08 -1.61
CA GLU A 361 11.90 -19.07 -2.78
C GLU A 361 12.76 -17.79 -2.84
N TYR A 362 12.24 -16.66 -2.35
CA TYR A 362 12.97 -15.39 -2.33
C TYR A 362 13.84 -15.20 -1.08
N THR A 363 13.56 -15.90 0.03
CA THR A 363 14.22 -15.67 1.32
C THR A 363 14.77 -16.95 1.97
N SER A 364 15.23 -17.93 1.20
CA SER A 364 15.50 -19.31 1.65
C SER A 364 16.39 -19.50 2.89
N GLU A 365 17.18 -18.49 3.29
CA GLU A 365 18.05 -18.51 4.50
C GLU A 365 17.79 -17.33 5.47
N ALA A 366 16.76 -16.52 5.21
CA ALA A 366 16.42 -15.32 5.99
C ALA A 366 14.96 -15.38 6.47
N PRO A 367 14.59 -14.63 7.53
CA PRO A 367 13.18 -14.43 7.87
C PRO A 367 12.43 -13.89 6.65
N PRO A 368 11.12 -14.19 6.49
CA PRO A 368 10.32 -13.63 5.41
C PRO A 368 10.45 -12.11 5.35
N LEU A 369 10.94 -11.60 4.22
CA LEU A 369 11.15 -10.17 3.98
C LEU A 369 9.95 -9.61 3.21
N PRO A 370 9.12 -8.76 3.82
CA PRO A 370 8.00 -8.17 3.10
C PRO A 370 8.51 -7.31 1.93
N SER A 371 7.79 -7.36 0.83
CA SER A 371 8.03 -6.45 -0.31
C SER A 371 7.51 -5.04 0.00
N HIS A 372 6.41 -4.94 0.75
CA HIS A 372 5.74 -3.70 1.11
C HIS A 372 5.17 -3.80 2.54
N MET A 373 4.79 -2.66 3.10
CA MET A 373 3.96 -2.54 4.30
C MET A 373 2.66 -1.84 3.94
N PHE A 374 1.52 -2.40 4.35
CA PHE A 374 0.25 -1.71 4.21
C PHE A 374 -0.11 -0.94 5.47
N THR A 375 -0.89 0.12 5.32
CA THR A 375 -1.53 0.83 6.43
C THR A 375 -2.94 1.22 6.00
N VAL A 376 -3.91 1.04 6.88
CA VAL A 376 -5.28 1.54 6.78
C VAL A 376 -5.54 2.39 8.01
N VAL A 377 -5.65 3.69 7.81
CA VAL A 377 -6.08 4.67 8.82
C VAL A 377 -7.58 4.86 8.63
N SER A 378 -8.34 4.62 9.70
CA SER A 378 -9.79 4.79 9.71
C SER A 378 -10.19 5.86 10.72
N SER A 379 -11.09 6.74 10.32
CA SER A 379 -11.69 7.79 11.16
C SER A 379 -13.20 7.87 10.94
N CYS A 380 -13.87 8.71 11.72
CA CYS A 380 -15.26 9.07 11.49
C CYS A 380 -15.36 10.49 10.93
N ALA A 381 -16.09 10.67 9.82
CA ALA A 381 -16.38 12.01 9.29
C ALA A 381 -17.36 12.78 10.19
N GLU A 382 -18.13 12.08 11.02
CA GLU A 382 -19.15 12.69 11.86
C GLU A 382 -18.49 13.53 12.96
N PHE A 383 -18.95 14.78 13.07
CA PHE A 383 -18.37 15.76 13.98
C PHE A 383 -18.46 15.32 15.44
N ASN A 384 -17.32 15.36 16.15
CA ASN A 384 -17.17 14.94 17.55
C ASN A 384 -17.48 13.46 17.82
N THR A 385 -17.59 12.61 16.80
CA THR A 385 -17.71 11.15 16.97
C THR A 385 -16.32 10.54 16.97
N THR A 386 -16.04 9.60 17.87
CA THR A 386 -14.77 8.85 17.86
C THR A 386 -14.86 7.66 16.92
N VAL A 387 -13.71 7.12 16.50
CA VAL A 387 -13.67 6.00 15.53
C VAL A 387 -14.38 4.73 16.05
N ASP A 388 -14.40 4.51 17.36
CA ASP A 388 -15.06 3.38 18.02
C ASP A 388 -16.60 3.52 18.11
N GLU A 389 -17.11 4.74 18.00
CA GLU A 389 -18.55 5.04 17.98
C GLU A 389 -19.10 5.23 16.55
N CYS A 390 -18.24 5.11 15.53
CA CYS A 390 -18.60 5.43 14.16
C CYS A 390 -19.50 4.38 13.49
N GLU A 391 -20.74 4.75 13.15
CA GLU A 391 -21.71 3.81 12.57
C GLU A 391 -21.79 3.87 11.03
N GLU A 392 -21.74 5.06 10.43
CA GLU A 392 -22.07 5.23 9.01
C GLU A 392 -21.01 5.95 8.15
N GLN A 393 -20.35 6.99 8.66
CA GLN A 393 -19.46 7.85 7.85
C GLN A 393 -17.99 7.54 8.09
N ILE A 394 -17.59 6.30 7.82
CA ILE A 394 -16.20 5.86 7.95
C ILE A 394 -15.37 6.49 6.83
N GLU A 395 -14.31 7.21 7.19
CA GLU A 395 -13.30 7.72 6.27
C GLU A 395 -12.04 6.87 6.34
N LEU A 396 -11.42 6.67 5.17
CA LEU A 396 -10.26 5.80 5.03
C LEU A 396 -9.13 6.53 4.32
N LEU A 397 -7.95 6.41 4.91
CA LEU A 397 -6.69 6.76 4.28
C LEU A 397 -5.77 5.54 4.31
N SER A 398 -5.42 5.02 3.14
CA SER A 398 -4.67 3.78 3.01
C SER A 398 -3.42 3.92 2.15
N PHE A 399 -2.39 3.16 2.51
CA PHE A 399 -1.08 3.18 1.86
C PHE A 399 -0.53 1.76 1.66
N ILE A 400 0.23 1.54 0.59
CA ILE A 400 1.05 0.34 0.38
C ILE A 400 2.48 0.81 0.09
N LEU A 401 3.31 0.85 1.12
CA LEU A 401 4.64 1.44 1.08
C LEU A 401 5.70 0.39 0.72
N PRO A 402 6.52 0.61 -0.32
CA PRO A 402 7.56 -0.33 -0.69
C PRO A 402 8.66 -0.38 0.37
N ILE A 403 9.12 -1.59 0.72
CA ILE A 403 10.32 -1.76 1.54
C ILE A 403 11.52 -1.73 0.61
N ARG A 404 12.34 -0.70 0.74
CA ARG A 404 13.54 -0.47 -0.06
C ARG A 404 14.76 -0.28 0.82
N GLU A 405 15.94 -0.64 0.30
CA GLU A 405 17.23 -0.45 0.96
C GLU A 405 17.61 1.03 1.12
N ASP A 406 17.06 1.89 0.26
CA ASP A 406 17.30 3.33 0.25
C ASP A 406 16.01 4.14 0.06
N ASN A 407 16.09 5.44 0.32
CA ASN A 407 14.99 6.40 0.14
C ASN A 407 15.14 7.22 -1.16
N THR A 408 15.86 6.71 -2.16
CA THR A 408 16.21 7.48 -3.38
C THR A 408 15.01 7.82 -4.26
N GLU A 409 13.82 7.27 -3.96
CA GLU A 409 12.56 7.73 -4.55
C GLU A 409 12.23 9.19 -4.21
N ALA A 410 12.64 9.65 -3.03
CA ALA A 410 12.59 11.03 -2.62
C ALA A 410 13.99 11.65 -2.83
N CYS A 411 14.14 12.51 -3.85
CA CYS A 411 15.43 13.12 -4.13
C CYS A 411 15.93 14.07 -3.03
N ASN A 412 15.01 14.58 -2.21
CA ASN A 412 15.27 15.34 -1.00
C ASN A 412 15.32 14.47 0.26
N SER A 413 15.52 13.14 0.15
CA SER A 413 15.59 12.27 1.32
C SER A 413 16.76 12.60 2.27
N GLY A 414 17.73 13.43 1.87
CA GLY A 414 18.76 13.96 2.77
C GLY A 414 18.25 15.00 3.77
N GLU A 415 17.07 15.58 3.51
CA GLU A 415 16.41 16.57 4.35
C GLU A 415 15.62 15.91 5.50
N PRO A 416 15.13 16.70 6.48
CA PRO A 416 14.21 16.21 7.50
C PRO A 416 12.98 15.51 6.92
N GLU A 417 12.51 14.46 7.59
CA GLU A 417 11.40 13.59 7.17
C GLU A 417 10.12 14.37 6.85
N SER A 418 9.88 15.48 7.55
CA SER A 418 8.73 16.37 7.33
C SER A 418 8.67 17.02 5.95
N GLN A 419 9.76 17.01 5.18
CA GLN A 419 9.81 17.61 3.85
C GLN A 419 9.52 16.62 2.71
N TRP A 420 9.45 15.32 2.97
CA TRP A 420 9.39 14.33 1.88
C TRP A 420 8.63 13.05 2.19
N VAL A 421 8.45 12.68 3.47
CA VAL A 421 7.76 11.42 3.81
C VAL A 421 6.30 11.48 3.37
N GLU A 422 5.61 12.60 3.59
CA GLU A 422 4.22 12.76 3.15
C GLU A 422 4.07 12.60 1.64
N ASP A 423 4.99 13.14 0.82
CA ASP A 423 4.96 12.97 -0.64
C ASP A 423 5.07 11.49 -1.05
N ILE A 424 5.89 10.71 -0.34
CA ILE A 424 6.00 9.26 -0.57
C ILE A 424 4.69 8.56 -0.19
N LEU A 425 4.08 8.90 0.95
CA LEU A 425 2.80 8.34 1.36
C LEU A 425 1.70 8.66 0.34
N GLN A 426 1.61 9.91 -0.11
CA GLN A 426 0.64 10.35 -1.10
C GLN A 426 0.84 9.70 -2.48
N MET A 427 2.08 9.40 -2.85
CA MET A 427 2.39 8.67 -4.09
C MET A 427 1.92 7.21 -4.02
N HIS A 428 2.12 6.58 -2.87
CA HIS A 428 1.82 5.18 -2.56
C HIS A 428 0.47 4.98 -1.84
N THR A 429 -0.45 5.92 -1.99
CA THR A 429 -1.84 5.71 -1.57
C THR A 429 -2.45 4.53 -2.35
N ALA A 430 -3.41 3.86 -1.73
CA ALA A 430 -4.06 2.68 -2.29
C ALA A 430 -5.50 2.57 -1.82
N ARG A 431 -6.30 1.75 -2.50
CA ARG A 431 -7.61 1.35 -2.02
C ARG A 431 -7.44 0.27 -0.95
N VAL A 432 -8.39 0.18 -0.02
CA VAL A 432 -8.46 -0.99 0.88
C VAL A 432 -8.58 -2.28 0.06
N ARG A 433 -9.27 -2.24 -1.08
CA ARG A 433 -9.38 -3.39 -1.98
C ARG A 433 -8.01 -3.87 -2.49
N ASP A 434 -7.06 -2.97 -2.74
CA ASP A 434 -5.70 -3.36 -3.16
C ASP A 434 -4.99 -4.11 -2.03
N ILE A 435 -5.15 -3.64 -0.80
CA ILE A 435 -4.60 -4.28 0.41
C ILE A 435 -5.21 -5.67 0.61
N GLU A 436 -6.52 -5.83 0.48
CA GLU A 436 -7.19 -7.14 0.60
C GLU A 436 -6.66 -8.16 -0.41
N ILE A 437 -6.44 -7.74 -1.66
CA ILE A 437 -5.92 -8.62 -2.72
C ILE A 437 -4.47 -9.04 -2.41
N LEU A 438 -3.64 -8.11 -1.97
CA LEU A 438 -2.22 -8.32 -1.67
C LEU A 438 -1.96 -9.08 -0.36
N THR A 439 -2.93 -9.11 0.55
CA THR A 439 -2.79 -9.73 1.88
C THR A 439 -3.65 -10.97 2.06
N GLY A 440 -4.65 -11.18 1.19
CA GLY A 440 -5.66 -12.22 1.38
C GLY A 440 -6.53 -12.00 2.63
N LEU A 441 -6.59 -10.76 3.13
CA LEU A 441 -7.47 -10.36 4.24
C LEU A 441 -8.79 -9.80 3.70
N ASP A 442 -9.85 -9.93 4.48
CA ASP A 442 -11.11 -9.20 4.28
C ASP A 442 -11.40 -8.30 5.47
N LEU A 443 -11.54 -7.01 5.19
CA LEU A 443 -11.61 -5.93 6.18
C LEU A 443 -13.05 -5.42 6.37
N PHE A 444 -13.29 -4.61 7.40
CA PHE A 444 -14.60 -3.96 7.67
C PHE A 444 -15.77 -4.95 7.72
N ARG A 445 -15.58 -6.04 8.49
CA ARG A 445 -16.50 -7.17 8.57
C ARG A 445 -17.62 -6.98 9.60
N SER A 446 -17.41 -6.09 10.56
CA SER A 446 -18.35 -5.77 11.62
C SER A 446 -18.62 -4.26 11.60
N THR A 447 -19.53 -3.85 10.73
CA THR A 447 -19.97 -2.45 10.58
C THR A 447 -21.49 -2.40 10.47
N ASN A 448 -22.12 -1.26 10.76
CA ASN A 448 -23.55 -1.05 10.51
C ASN A 448 -23.87 -0.78 9.02
N LEU A 449 -22.85 -0.66 8.18
CA LEU A 449 -22.99 -0.46 6.75
C LEU A 449 -23.56 -1.70 6.04
N THR A 450 -24.36 -1.47 5.00
CA THR A 450 -24.75 -2.53 4.05
C THR A 450 -23.52 -3.03 3.29
N GLN A 451 -23.57 -4.28 2.79
CA GLN A 451 -22.45 -4.82 2.01
C GLN A 451 -22.10 -3.96 0.79
N VAL A 452 -23.08 -3.33 0.13
CA VAL A 452 -22.85 -2.39 -0.98
C VAL A 452 -22.04 -1.17 -0.52
N GLN A 453 -22.37 -0.59 0.65
CA GLN A 453 -21.63 0.52 1.23
C GLN A 453 -20.20 0.11 1.63
N VAL A 454 -20.02 -1.09 2.20
CA VAL A 454 -18.69 -1.64 2.53
C VAL A 454 -17.86 -1.83 1.25
N LEU A 455 -18.41 -2.40 0.18
CA LEU A 455 -17.68 -2.55 -1.08
C LEU A 455 -17.29 -1.20 -1.68
N LYS A 456 -18.20 -0.22 -1.66
CA LYS A 456 -17.92 1.15 -2.10
C LYS A 456 -16.80 1.79 -1.29
N LEU A 457 -16.85 1.64 0.04
CA LEU A 457 -15.82 2.09 0.96
C LEU A 457 -14.45 1.46 0.63
N LYS A 458 -14.42 0.14 0.40
CA LYS A 458 -13.21 -0.59 0.05
C LYS A 458 -12.60 -0.20 -1.30
N THR A 459 -13.43 0.17 -2.28
CA THR A 459 -13.00 0.61 -3.62
C THR A 459 -12.66 2.10 -3.70
N HIS A 460 -12.99 2.89 -2.68
CA HIS A 460 -12.63 4.30 -2.65
C HIS A 460 -11.11 4.45 -2.53
N MET A 461 -10.55 5.39 -3.30
CA MET A 461 -9.15 5.79 -3.20
C MET A 461 -9.10 7.26 -2.81
N HIS A 462 -8.48 7.57 -1.67
CA HIS A 462 -8.23 8.95 -1.29
C HIS A 462 -7.18 9.56 -2.23
N THR A 463 -7.49 10.71 -2.83
CA THR A 463 -6.55 11.45 -3.67
C THR A 463 -6.23 12.80 -3.06
N PHE A 464 -4.95 13.15 -3.01
CA PHE A 464 -4.45 14.43 -2.50
C PHE A 464 -4.44 15.54 -3.55
N GLU A 465 -5.17 15.36 -4.64
CA GLU A 465 -5.32 16.41 -5.66
C GLU A 465 -6.33 17.44 -5.17
N LEU A 466 -5.96 18.72 -5.23
CA LEU A 466 -6.87 19.82 -4.95
C LEU A 466 -7.85 19.96 -6.13
N ASP A 467 -9.15 20.08 -5.84
CA ASP A 467 -10.13 20.46 -6.86
C ASP A 467 -9.84 21.92 -7.28
N ASP A 468 -9.45 22.10 -8.55
CA ASP A 468 -9.13 23.41 -9.16
C ASP A 468 -10.37 24.31 -9.36
#